data_AF-A0A838UXL0-F1
#
_entry.id   AF-A0A838UXL0-F1
#
_cell.length_a   1.000
_cell.length_b   1.000
_cell.length_c   1.000
_cell.angle_alpha   90.00
_cell.angle_beta   90.00
_cell.angle_gamma   90.00
#
_symmetry.space_group_name_H-M   'P 1'
#
loop_
_entity.id
_entity.type
_entity.pdbx_description
1 polymer ?
#
loop_
_entity_poly.entity_id
_entity_poly.type
_entity_poly.pdbx_seq_one_letter_code
_entity_poly.pdbx_strand_id
1 'polypeptide(L)'
;MAEPLARWLTLYDECERTYNARDHPAVDKAFAALYAHDHTLTARDRMAARIARWRRDSPDEPLPDERDWWGHCLCRTCAAARLAQVGSLAPWQRQQKTLTTQRKKEHIHVWNG
;
A
#
# COMPACT_ATOMS: atom_id res chain seq x y z
N MET A 1 -5.51 4.91 17.86
CA MET A 1 -4.72 4.26 16.78
C MET A 1 -3.29 4.10 17.29
N ALA A 2 -2.65 2.94 17.13
CA ALA A 2 -1.26 2.77 17.59
C ALA A 2 -0.31 3.67 16.76
N GLU A 3 0.73 4.21 17.40
CA GLU A 3 1.67 5.15 16.74
C GLU A 3 2.35 4.58 15.48
N PRO A 4 2.79 3.30 15.44
CA PRO A 4 3.41 2.72 14.24
C PRO A 4 2.45 2.62 13.04
N LEU A 5 1.15 2.47 13.34
CA LEU A 5 0.06 2.37 12.36
C LEU A 5 -0.24 3.73 11.73
N ALA A 6 -0.37 4.77 12.55
CA ALA A 6 -0.62 6.13 12.11
C ALA A 6 0.53 6.63 11.21
N ARG A 7 1.78 6.38 11.61
CA ARG A 7 2.96 6.73 10.82
C ARG A 7 2.99 6.05 9.46
N TRP A 8 2.62 4.76 9.40
CA TRP A 8 2.56 4.04 8.12
C TRP A 8 1.54 4.66 7.17
N LEU A 9 0.35 5.00 7.67
CA LEU A 9 -0.70 5.66 6.87
C LEU A 9 -0.24 7.02 6.35
N THR A 10 0.41 7.85 7.18
CA THR A 10 0.95 9.15 6.75
C THR A 10 1.98 9.02 5.64
N LEU A 11 2.94 8.10 5.78
CA LEU A 11 3.96 7.84 4.75
C LEU A 11 3.33 7.33 3.45
N TYR A 12 2.29 6.51 3.58
CA TYR A 12 1.55 6.00 2.44
C TYR A 12 0.81 7.13 1.70
N ASP A 13 0.11 8.01 2.42
CA ASP A 13 -0.58 9.18 1.85
C ASP A 13 0.40 10.16 1.18
N GLU A 14 1.61 10.30 1.72
CA GLU A 14 2.71 11.03 1.09
C GLU A 14 3.16 10.39 -0.22
N CYS A 15 3.36 9.06 -0.25
CA CYS A 15 3.68 8.35 -1.49
C CYS A 15 2.64 8.60 -2.58
N GLU A 16 1.35 8.52 -2.24
CA GLU A 16 0.28 8.74 -3.21
C GLU A 16 0.23 10.17 -3.71
N ARG A 17 0.35 11.15 -2.82
CA ARG A 17 0.37 12.57 -3.19
C ARG A 17 1.50 12.87 -4.15
N THR A 18 2.70 12.38 -3.86
CA THR A 18 3.88 12.59 -4.70
C THR A 18 3.76 11.84 -6.03
N TYR A 19 3.23 10.61 -6.03
CA TYR A 19 2.95 9.86 -7.25
C TYR A 19 1.96 10.58 -8.17
N ASN A 20 0.88 11.11 -7.61
CA ASN A 20 -0.12 11.85 -8.37
C ASN A 20 0.39 13.20 -8.89
N ALA A 21 1.33 13.83 -8.17
CA ALA A 21 2.01 15.04 -8.63
C ALA A 21 2.97 14.79 -9.82
N ARG A 22 3.24 13.52 -10.17
CA ARG A 22 4.17 13.09 -11.23
C ARG A 22 5.60 13.60 -11.04
N ASP A 23 6.01 13.86 -9.81
CA ASP A 23 7.37 14.23 -9.44
C ASP A 23 8.22 12.99 -9.19
N HIS A 24 8.76 12.39 -10.26
CA HIS A 24 9.42 11.08 -10.22
C HIS A 24 10.58 10.98 -9.20
N PRO A 25 11.50 11.95 -9.08
CA PRO A 25 12.53 11.91 -8.04
C PRO A 25 11.97 11.91 -6.60
N ALA A 26 10.91 12.66 -6.36
CA ALA A 26 10.27 12.70 -5.05
C ALA A 26 9.49 11.41 -4.74
N VAL A 27 8.96 10.73 -5.76
CA VAL A 27 8.29 9.43 -5.63
C VAL A 27 9.23 8.39 -5.02
N ASP A 28 10.44 8.27 -5.57
CA ASP A 28 11.42 7.29 -5.08
C ASP A 28 11.77 7.52 -3.60
N LYS A 29 11.94 8.78 -3.20
CA LYS A 29 12.21 9.16 -1.81
C LYS A 29 11.05 8.82 -0.88
N ALA A 30 9.81 9.12 -1.28
CA ALA A 30 8.62 8.83 -0.49
C ALA A 30 8.45 7.31 -0.29
N PHE A 31 8.57 6.52 -1.37
CA PHE A 31 8.48 5.06 -1.28
C PHE A 31 9.62 4.45 -0.48
N ALA A 32 10.84 5.00 -0.56
CA ALA A 32 11.95 4.55 0.30
C ALA A 32 11.64 4.74 1.79
N ALA A 33 11.06 5.89 2.18
CA ALA A 33 10.67 6.14 3.57
C ALA A 33 9.55 5.20 4.04
N LEU A 34 8.52 4.98 3.21
CA LEU A 34 7.45 4.03 3.49
C LEU A 34 8.01 2.61 3.68
N TYR A 35 8.90 2.15 2.79
CA TYR A 35 9.44 0.80 2.85
C TYR A 35 10.39 0.58 4.02
N ALA A 36 11.17 1.60 4.40
CA ALA A 36 11.99 1.55 5.60
C ALA A 36 11.13 1.37 6.85
N HIS A 37 10.07 2.17 6.99
CA HIS A 37 9.12 2.04 8.10
C HIS A 37 8.35 0.71 8.07
N ASP A 38 7.87 0.27 6.90
CA ASP A 38 7.18 -1.01 6.77
C ASP A 38 8.08 -2.19 7.15
N HIS A 39 9.40 -2.10 6.92
CA HIS A 39 10.34 -3.13 7.32
C HIS A 39 10.45 -3.30 8.84
N THR A 40 10.34 -2.21 9.60
CA THR A 40 10.41 -2.26 11.08
C THR A 40 9.14 -2.77 11.74
N LEU A 41 8.02 -2.85 11.01
CA LEU A 41 6.74 -3.32 11.54
C LEU A 41 6.68 -4.84 11.66
N THR A 42 5.90 -5.35 12.64
CA THR A 42 5.57 -6.78 12.69
C THR A 42 4.60 -7.15 11.56
N ALA A 43 4.46 -8.44 11.25
CA ALA A 43 3.47 -8.89 10.27
C ALA A 43 2.03 -8.49 10.66
N ARG A 44 1.72 -8.52 11.96
CA ARG A 44 0.43 -8.07 12.50
C ARG A 44 0.21 -6.58 12.26
N ASP A 45 1.20 -5.74 12.50
CA ASP A 45 1.07 -4.29 12.31
C ASP A 45 0.95 -3.90 10.83
N ARG A 46 1.70 -4.59 9.96
CA ARG A 46 1.59 -4.43 8.49
C ARG A 46 0.19 -4.76 7.99
N MET A 47 -0.36 -5.87 8.46
CA MET A 47 -1.74 -6.29 8.18
C MET A 47 -2.72 -5.23 8.67
N ALA A 48 -2.60 -4.78 9.92
CA ALA A 48 -3.48 -3.78 10.50
C ALA A 48 -3.43 -2.45 9.71
N ALA A 49 -2.27 -2.03 9.24
CA ALA A 49 -2.09 -0.82 8.41
C ALA A 49 -2.82 -0.89 7.08
N ARG A 50 -2.69 -2.02 6.38
CA ARG A 50 -3.37 -2.21 5.10
C ARG A 50 -4.88 -2.38 5.27
N ILE A 51 -5.34 -3.04 6.35
CA ILE A 51 -6.76 -3.11 6.70
C ILE A 51 -7.32 -1.72 7.03
N ALA A 52 -6.63 -0.95 7.89
CA ALA A 52 -7.08 0.39 8.27
C ALA A 52 -7.20 1.29 7.03
N ARG A 53 -6.23 1.19 6.13
CA ARG A 53 -6.28 1.90 4.85
C ARG A 53 -7.43 1.42 3.95
N TRP A 54 -7.59 0.11 3.76
CA TRP A 54 -8.69 -0.44 2.97
C TRP A 54 -10.05 0.03 3.48
N ARG A 55 -10.27 -0.04 4.80
CA ARG A 55 -11.52 0.41 5.41
C ARG A 55 -11.76 1.91 5.29
N ARG A 56 -10.70 2.72 5.25
CA ARG A 56 -10.77 4.17 4.98
C ARG A 56 -11.19 4.43 3.53
N ASP A 57 -10.56 3.75 2.59
CA ASP A 57 -10.71 4.00 1.16
C ASP A 57 -11.92 3.23 0.56
N SER A 58 -12.43 2.21 1.25
CA SER A 58 -13.50 1.31 0.80
C SER A 58 -14.28 0.74 1.99
N PRO A 59 -15.04 1.58 2.72
CA PRO A 59 -15.71 1.17 3.95
C PRO A 59 -16.73 0.04 3.74
N ASP A 60 -17.44 0.09 2.60
CA ASP A 60 -18.53 -0.84 2.26
C ASP A 60 -18.06 -2.09 1.51
N GLU A 61 -16.80 -2.13 1.07
CA GLU A 61 -16.26 -3.30 0.36
C GLU A 61 -15.72 -4.35 1.35
N PRO A 62 -15.94 -5.65 1.08
CA PRO A 62 -15.28 -6.70 1.84
C PRO A 62 -13.75 -6.61 1.67
N LEU A 63 -13.01 -7.15 2.65
CA LEU A 63 -11.56 -7.28 2.50
C LEU A 63 -11.27 -8.26 1.34
N PRO A 64 -10.29 -7.96 0.48
CA PRO A 64 -9.94 -8.84 -0.64
C PRO A 64 -9.35 -10.15 -0.13
N ASP A 65 -9.49 -11.20 -0.94
CA ASP A 65 -9.02 -12.55 -0.63
C ASP A 65 -7.49 -12.60 -0.50
N GLU A 66 -6.75 -11.77 -1.24
CA GLU A 66 -5.29 -11.69 -1.12
C GLU A 66 -4.80 -10.96 0.14
N ARG A 67 -5.67 -10.67 1.12
CA ARG A 67 -5.29 -10.03 2.38
C ARG A 67 -4.22 -10.79 3.15
N ASP A 68 -4.10 -12.10 2.98
CA ASP A 68 -3.05 -12.89 3.65
C ASP A 68 -1.64 -12.39 3.31
N TRP A 69 -1.48 -11.76 2.14
CA TRP A 69 -0.21 -11.17 1.74
C TRP A 69 0.11 -9.84 2.44
N TRP A 70 -0.87 -9.24 3.12
CA TRP A 70 -0.75 -7.91 3.71
C TRP A 70 0.16 -7.89 4.95
N GLY A 71 0.38 -9.04 5.57
CA GLY A 71 1.35 -9.17 6.67
C GLY A 71 2.81 -9.08 6.19
N HIS A 72 3.04 -9.13 4.88
CA HIS A 72 4.40 -9.14 4.36
C HIS A 72 4.98 -7.75 4.10
N CYS A 73 6.29 -7.65 4.29
CA CYS A 73 7.03 -6.43 4.01
C CYS A 73 7.04 -6.09 2.51
N LEU A 74 6.91 -4.80 2.22
CA LEU A 74 6.91 -4.22 0.86
C LEU A 74 8.30 -3.77 0.38
N CYS A 75 9.33 -3.80 1.23
CA CYS A 75 10.65 -3.36 0.82
C CYS A 75 11.21 -4.25 -0.32
N ARG A 76 12.03 -3.64 -1.20
CA ARG A 76 12.56 -4.30 -2.40
C ARG A 76 13.24 -5.63 -2.07
N THR A 77 14.02 -5.70 -1.00
CA THR A 77 14.72 -6.92 -0.55
C THR A 77 13.75 -8.03 -0.16
N CYS A 78 12.75 -7.73 0.68
CA CYS A 78 11.76 -8.71 1.10
C CYS A 78 10.85 -9.15 -0.05
N ALA A 79 10.56 -8.26 -0.99
CA ALA A 79 9.80 -8.58 -2.20
C ALA A 79 10.60 -9.51 -3.13
N ALA A 80 11.89 -9.24 -3.34
CA ALA A 80 12.76 -10.09 -4.16
C ALA A 80 12.94 -11.49 -3.55
N ALA A 81 13.20 -11.57 -2.24
CA ALA A 81 13.30 -12.85 -1.53
C ALA A 81 12.01 -13.68 -1.65
N ARG A 82 10.85 -13.02 -1.57
CA ARG A 82 9.55 -13.66 -1.76
C ARG A 82 9.36 -14.14 -3.19
N LEU A 83 9.67 -13.32 -4.19
CA LEU A 83 9.60 -13.73 -5.59
C LEU A 83 10.44 -15.00 -5.84
N ALA A 84 11.62 -15.07 -5.25
CA ALA A 84 12.48 -16.25 -5.34
C ALA A 84 11.86 -17.50 -4.66
N GLN A 85 11.06 -17.33 -3.62
CA GLN A 85 10.40 -18.42 -2.89
C GLN A 85 9.11 -18.91 -3.56
N VAL A 86 8.27 -18.00 -4.04
CA VAL A 86 6.92 -18.34 -4.54
C VAL A 86 6.80 -18.31 -6.07
N GLY A 87 7.85 -17.92 -6.78
CA GLY A 87 7.90 -17.89 -8.24
C GLY A 87 6.99 -16.85 -8.91
N SER A 88 6.19 -16.11 -8.14
CA SER A 88 5.27 -15.09 -8.66
C SER A 88 5.02 -13.96 -7.66
N LEU A 89 5.07 -12.73 -8.16
CA LEU A 89 4.60 -11.54 -7.45
C LEU A 89 3.17 -11.15 -7.85
N ALA A 90 2.46 -11.96 -8.62
CA ALA A 90 1.13 -11.60 -9.14
C ALA A 90 0.12 -11.20 -8.02
N PRO A 91 0.05 -11.87 -6.86
CA PRO A 91 -0.80 -11.43 -5.75
C PRO A 91 -0.40 -10.04 -5.21
N TRP A 92 0.90 -9.74 -5.17
CA TRP A 92 1.44 -8.45 -4.73
C TRP A 92 1.21 -7.33 -5.78
N GLN A 93 1.38 -7.63 -7.06
CA GLN A 93 1.08 -6.69 -8.14
C GLN A 93 -0.42 -6.40 -8.22
N ARG A 94 -1.27 -7.42 -8.00
CA ARG A 94 -2.72 -7.25 -7.84
C ARG A 94 -3.02 -6.37 -6.64
N GLN A 95 -2.42 -6.63 -5.48
CA GLN A 95 -2.56 -5.76 -4.30
C GLN A 95 -2.20 -4.30 -4.63
N GLN A 96 -1.02 -4.04 -5.20
CA GLN A 96 -0.62 -2.68 -5.58
C GLN A 96 -1.59 -2.04 -6.59
N LYS A 97 -2.09 -2.82 -7.57
CA LYS A 97 -3.12 -2.36 -8.51
C LYS A 97 -4.45 -2.08 -7.83
N THR A 98 -4.96 -2.93 -6.94
CA THR A 98 -6.22 -2.68 -6.21
C THR A 98 -6.10 -1.41 -5.39
N LEU A 99 -4.98 -1.28 -4.67
CA LEU A 99 -4.66 -0.11 -3.86
C LEU A 99 -4.48 1.18 -4.70
N THR A 100 -4.11 1.12 -5.98
CA THR A 100 -3.94 2.32 -6.83
C THR A 100 -5.10 2.57 -7.79
N THR A 101 -5.92 1.56 -8.11
CA THR A 101 -7.01 1.64 -9.09
C THR A 101 -8.30 2.19 -8.46
N GLN A 102 -8.54 2.00 -7.17
CA GLN A 102 -9.74 2.52 -6.50
C GLN A 102 -9.81 4.06 -6.53
N ARG A 103 -8.70 4.80 -6.39
CA ARG A 103 -8.69 6.28 -6.59
C ARG A 103 -9.06 6.73 -8.00
N LYS A 104 -8.84 5.91 -9.04
CA LYS A 104 -9.30 6.26 -10.39
C LYS A 104 -10.83 6.25 -10.47
N LYS A 105 -11.52 5.39 -9.72
CA LYS A 105 -12.99 5.40 -9.67
C LYS A 105 -13.52 6.67 -9.01
N GLU A 106 -12.86 7.15 -7.96
CA GLU A 106 -13.21 8.43 -7.32
C GLU A 106 -12.97 9.62 -8.27
N HIS A 107 -11.85 9.67 -9.00
CA HIS A 107 -11.60 10.75 -9.96
C HIS A 107 -12.51 10.72 -11.20
N ILE A 108 -13.04 9.56 -11.59
CA ILE A 108 -13.99 9.43 -12.70
C ILE A 108 -15.40 9.88 -12.28
N HIS A 109 -15.74 9.81 -10.99
CA HIS A 109 -17.05 10.25 -10.49
C HIS A 109 -17.17 11.76 -10.20
N VAL A 110 -16.09 12.55 -10.32
CA VAL A 110 -16.13 14.02 -10.13
C VAL A 110 -16.33 14.79 -11.46
N TRP A 111 -16.58 14.10 -12.59
CA TRP A 111 -16.79 14.73 -13.90
C TRP A 111 -18.12 14.33 -14.58
N ASN A 112 -19.16 14.03 -13.81
CA ASN A 112 -20.54 13.91 -14.31
C ASN A 112 -21.55 14.47 -13.29
N GLY A 113 -21.34 15.72 -12.89
CA GLY A 113 -22.29 16.54 -12.15
C GLY A 113 -22.27 17.95 -12.71
#